data_AF-A0A0Q7RWQ8-F1
#
_entry.id   AF-A0A0Q7RWQ8-F1
#
_cell.length_a   1.000
_cell.length_b   1.000
_cell.length_c   1.000
_cell.angle_alpha   90.00
_cell.angle_beta   90.00
_cell.angle_gamma   90.00
#
_symmetry.space_group_name_H-M   'P 1'
#
loop_
_entity.id
_entity.type
_entity.pdbx_description
1 polymer ?
#
loop_
_entity_poly.entity_id
_entity_poly.type
_entity_poly.pdbx_seq_one_letter_code
_entity_poly.pdbx_strand_id
1 'polypeptide(L)' 'MREPPPRRWLHVRCLRPYCGREALIDPAARFGAGARWPAAGLSRRFVCRCGGRAAHVSYGDGKPKPDNPCGWL' A
#
# COMPACT_ATOMS: atom_id res chain seq x y z
N MET A 1 -8.33 29.11 1.72
CA MET A 1 -7.78 28.02 0.88
C MET A 1 -8.32 26.71 1.43
N ARG A 2 -9.05 25.92 0.62
CA ARG A 2 -9.51 24.59 1.05
C ARG A 2 -8.29 23.67 1.00
N GLU A 3 -7.81 23.21 2.14
CA GLU A 3 -6.83 22.13 2.19
C GLU A 3 -7.39 20.94 1.39
N PRO A 4 -6.61 20.35 0.46
CA PRO A 4 -7.07 19.17 -0.25
C PRO A 4 -7.38 18.09 0.79
N PRO A 5 -8.46 17.30 0.60
CA PRO A 5 -8.78 16.24 1.53
C PRO A 5 -7.55 15.34 1.74
N PRO A 6 -7.31 14.85 2.96
CA PRO A 6 -6.16 14.01 3.27
C PRO A 6 -6.05 12.90 2.21
N ARG A 7 -4.96 12.91 1.43
CA ARG A 7 -4.70 11.86 0.46
C ARG A 7 -4.53 10.59 1.27
N ARG A 8 -5.53 9.70 1.20
CA ARG A 8 -5.46 8.40 1.88
C ARG A 8 -4.47 7.52 1.13
N TRP A 9 -3.31 7.27 1.73
CA TRP A 9 -2.31 6.36 1.18
C TRP A 9 -2.62 4.94 1.61
N LEU A 10 -2.35 3.99 0.70
CA LEU A 10 -2.33 2.57 1.02
C LEU A 10 -0.98 2.23 1.64
N HIS A 11 -0.99 1.97 2.94
CA HIS A 11 0.14 1.38 3.63
C HIS A 11 0.06 -0.14 3.53
N VAL A 12 1.13 -0.76 3.03
CA VAL A 12 1.17 -2.19 2.75
C VAL A 12 2.41 -2.79 3.39
N ARG A 13 2.23 -3.67 4.36
CA ARG A 13 3.33 -4.31 5.09
C ARG A 13 3.40 -5.79 4.78
N CYS A 14 4.55 -6.26 4.31
CA CYS A 14 4.77 -7.68 4.04
C CYS A 14 4.68 -8.50 5.34
N LEU A 15 3.87 -9.57 5.33
CA LEU A 15 3.68 -10.47 6.47
C LEU A 15 4.67 -11.64 6.47
N ARG A 16 5.59 -11.71 5.51
CA ARG A 16 6.61 -12.77 5.49
C ARG A 16 7.57 -12.58 6.68
N PRO A 17 7.83 -13.63 7.49
CA PRO A 17 8.77 -13.53 8.59
C PRO A 17 10.15 -13.07 8.07
N TYR A 18 10.81 -12.21 8.84
CA TYR A 18 12.12 -11.60 8.54
C TYR A 18 12.18 -10.63 7.34
N CYS A 19 11.05 -10.34 6.67
CA CYS A 19 11.05 -9.33 5.60
C CYS A 19 10.91 -7.91 6.15
N GLY A 20 9.87 -7.65 6.95
CA GLY A 20 9.61 -6.35 7.57
C GLY A 20 9.33 -5.19 6.59
N ARG A 21 9.39 -5.41 5.27
CA ARG A 21 9.24 -4.36 4.26
C ARG A 21 7.82 -3.83 4.23
N GLU A 22 7.74 -2.52 4.08
CA GLU A 22 6.51 -1.77 3.93
C GLU A 22 6.58 -0.88 2.68
N ALA A 23 5.41 -0.60 2.11
CA ALA A 23 5.26 0.27 0.96
C ALA A 23 4.06 1.21 1.19
N LEU A 24 4.23 2.46 0.79
CA LEU A 24 3.14 3.44 0.73
C LEU A 24 2.80 3.67 -0.74
N ILE A 25 1.56 3.36 -1.11
CA ILE A 25 1.07 3.40 -2.48
C ILE A 25 -0.02 4.46 -2.55
N ASP A 26 0.03 5.31 -3.58
CA ASP A 26 -1.09 6.19 -3.89
C ASP A 26 -2.19 5.36 -4.55
N PRO A 27 -3.33 5.11 -3.88
CA PRO A 27 -4.38 4.29 -4.45
C PRO A 27 -5.01 4.93 -5.69
N ALA A 28 -5.07 6.26 -5.74
CA ALA A 28 -5.61 6.98 -6.88
C ALA A 28 -4.76 6.79 -8.14
N ALA A 29 -3.43 6.91 -8.03
CA ALA A 29 -2.53 6.67 -9.15
C ALA A 29 -2.45 5.18 -9.54
N ARG A 30 -2.54 4.25 -8.57
CA ARG A 30 -2.38 2.82 -8.86
C ARG A 30 -3.65 2.11 -9.31
N PHE A 31 -4.81 2.48 -8.76
CA PHE A 31 -6.11 1.83 -8.98
C PHE A 31 -7.16 2.75 -9.60
N GLY A 32 -6.85 4.03 -9.82
CA GLY A 32 -7.82 5.03 -10.29
C GLY A 32 -8.64 5.65 -9.14
N ALA A 33 -9.47 6.64 -9.49
CA ALA A 33 -10.34 7.32 -8.53
C ALA A 33 -11.62 6.49 -8.27
N GLY A 34 -11.70 5.81 -7.11
CA GLY A 34 -12.95 5.28 -6.53
C GLY A 34 -13.11 3.75 -6.47
N ALA A 35 -13.91 3.32 -5.46
CA ALA A 35 -14.52 2.02 -5.10
C ALA A 35 -13.70 0.71 -5.15
N ARG A 36 -12.68 0.61 -6.00
CA ARG A 36 -11.93 -0.62 -6.28
C ARG A 36 -10.62 -0.70 -5.51
N TRP A 37 -10.43 0.23 -4.57
CA TRP A 37 -9.27 0.23 -3.70
C TRP A 37 -9.31 -1.02 -2.80
N PRO A 38 -8.16 -1.64 -2.53
CA PRO A 38 -8.06 -2.79 -1.65
C PRO A 38 -8.65 -2.49 -0.27
N ALA A 39 -9.50 -3.36 0.28
CA ALA A 39 -9.94 -3.20 1.66
C ALA A 39 -8.73 -3.22 2.62
N ALA A 40 -8.86 -2.50 3.75
CA ALA A 40 -7.91 -2.64 4.85
C ALA A 40 -7.98 -4.08 5.40
N GLY A 41 -6.85 -4.62 5.85
CA GLY A 41 -6.72 -5.99 6.33
C GLY A 41 -5.76 -6.82 5.49
N LEU A 42 -5.92 -8.14 5.53
CA LEU A 42 -4.97 -9.05 4.89
C LEU A 42 -5.23 -9.15 3.38
N SER A 43 -4.22 -8.85 2.57
CA SER A 43 -4.27 -8.90 1.11
C SER A 43 -3.21 -9.85 0.56
N ARG A 44 -3.59 -10.61 -0.46
CA ARG A 44 -2.71 -11.55 -1.19
C ARG A 44 -2.31 -11.04 -2.58
N ARG A 45 -2.73 -9.81 -2.93
CA ARG A 45 -2.46 -9.18 -4.24
C ARG A 45 -1.18 -8.34 -4.25
N PHE A 46 -0.58 -8.15 -3.09
CA PHE A 46 0.72 -7.51 -2.94
C PHE A 46 1.84 -8.52 -3.20
N VAL A 47 2.89 -8.11 -3.91
CA VAL A 47 4.09 -8.91 -4.12
C VAL A 47 5.29 -8.12 -3.65
N CYS A 48 5.92 -8.60 -2.58
CA CYS A 48 7.18 -8.03 -2.17
C CYS A 48 8.38 -8.67 -2.89
N ARG A 49 9.46 -7.92 -3.09
CA ARG A 49 10.73 -8.42 -3.66
C ARG A 49 11.35 -9.60 -2.90
N CYS A 50 10.93 -9.87 -1.67
CA CYS A 50 11.30 -11.11 -0.96
C CYS A 50 10.52 -12.36 -1.43
N GLY A 51 9.63 -12.24 -2.42
CA GLY A 51 8.73 -13.30 -2.88
C GLY A 51 7.48 -13.50 -2.02
N GLY A 52 7.31 -12.71 -0.95
CA GLY A 52 6.12 -12.76 -0.09
C GLY A 52 4.90 -12.18 -0.80
N ARG A 53 3.79 -12.92 -0.79
CA ARG A 53 2.51 -12.50 -1.39
C ARG A 53 1.47 -12.02 -0.37
N ALA A 54 1.67 -12.33 0.91
CA ALA A 54 0.80 -11.90 1.98
C ALA A 54 1.28 -10.54 2.52
N ALA A 55 0.37 -9.58 2.57
CA ALA A 55 0.60 -8.30 3.22
C ALA A 55 -0.61 -7.82 4.01
N HIS A 56 -0.34 -7.03 5.04
CA HIS A 56 -1.35 -6.28 5.74
C HIS A 56 -1.50 -4.91 5.10
N VAL A 57 -2.73 -4.56 4.74
CA VAL A 57 -3.11 -3.31 4.11
C VAL A 57 -3.77 -2.42 5.15
N SER A 58 -3.38 -1.17 5.21
CA SER A 58 -3.97 -0.16 6.09
C SER A 58 -4.02 1.17 5.34
N TYR A 59 -4.90 2.06 5.76
CA TYR A 59 -5.00 3.40 5.19
C TYR A 59 -4.46 4.41 6.20
N GLY A 60 -3.72 5.40 5.71
CA GLY A 60 -3.22 6.46 6.57
C GLY A 60 -2.71 7.66 5.80
N ASP A 61 -2.47 8.72 6.55
CA ASP A 61 -1.80 9.94 6.10
C ASP A 61 -0.29 9.72 6.24
N GLY A 62 0.38 9.44 5.13
CA GLY A 62 1.82 9.17 5.08
C GLY A 62 2.46 9.75 3.84
N LYS A 63 3.80 9.86 3.84
CA LYS A 63 4.56 10.28 2.66
C LYS A 63 5.14 9.05 1.96
N PRO A 64 4.93 8.85 0.66
CA PRO A 64 5.47 7.69 -0.03
C PRO A 64 6.99 7.67 0.07
N LYS A 65 7.56 6.50 0.35
CA LYS A 65 8.98 6.28 0.16
C LYS A 65 9.23 5.98 -1.32
N PRO A 66 10.16 6.70 -1.98
CA PRO A 66 10.44 6.51 -3.40
C PRO A 66 11.04 5.11 -3.69
N ASP A 67 11.72 4.51 -2.72
CA ASP A 67 12.18 3.13 -2.80
C ASP A 67 11.15 2.19 -2.16
N ASN A 68 10.12 1.82 -2.93
CA ASN A 68 9.17 0.78 -2.55
C ASN A 68 9.67 -0.57 -3.09
N PRO A 69 10.28 -1.44 -2.27
CA PRO A 69 10.81 -2.73 -2.71
C PRO A 69 9.71 -3.77 -2.98
N CYS A 70 8.45 -3.38 -3.02
CA CYS A 70 7.32 -4.27 -3.17
C CYS A 70 6.27 -3.60 -4.07
N GLY A 71 5.59 -4.39 -4.90
CA GLY A 71 4.60 -3.93 -5.87
C GLY A 71 3.24 -4.61 -5.70
N TRP A 72 2.32 -4.28 -6.59
CA TRP A 72 0.96 -4.82 -6.60
C TRP A 72 0.69 -5.54 -7.93
N LEU A 73 0.19 -6.78 -7.86
CA LEU A 73 -0.24 -7.59 -9.03
C LEU A 73 -1.55 -7.06 -9.62
#